data_AF-A0A319DRJ8-F1
#
_entry.id   AF-A0A319DRJ8-F1
#
_cell.length_a   1.000
_cell.length_b   1.000
_cell.length_c   1.000
_cell.angle_alpha   90.00
_cell.angle_beta   90.00
_cell.angle_gamma   90.00
#
_symmetry.space_group_name_H-M   'P 1'
#
loop_
_entity.id
_entity.type
_entity.pdbx_description
1 polymer ?
#
loop_
_entity_poly.entity_id
_entity_poly.type
_entity_poly.pdbx_seq_one_letter_code
_entity_poly.pdbx_strand_id
1 'polypeptide(L)'
;MPHHIAFISGPLNTGPNETYFHTHYAPIIERAISRGDDFVIGPLPYGVDSDALVSPSRITIFVTPAEDGIWRSRFHAAGVNIRVVGGQTTGERDAAMTAASTYDILRVRTIKEERAFYGGSWREGYVTNTERNWKRRRGISETDRVGAEEINQSVRMVHAS
;
A
#
# COMPACT_ATOMS: atom_id res chain seq x y z
N MET A 1 17.92 -11.28 12.72
CA MET A 1 17.93 -10.26 11.64
C MET A 1 17.12 -9.07 12.10
N PRO A 2 17.41 -7.84 11.64
CA PRO A 2 16.57 -6.69 11.96
C PRO A 2 15.13 -6.96 11.52
N HIS A 3 14.19 -6.61 12.38
CA HIS A 3 12.77 -6.78 12.15
C HIS A 3 12.27 -5.67 11.22
N HIS A 4 11.87 -6.02 10.00
CA HIS A 4 11.36 -5.05 9.03
C HIS A 4 9.85 -5.14 8.90
N ILE A 5 9.22 -3.99 8.68
CA ILE A 5 7.78 -3.86 8.49
C ILE A 5 7.54 -3.18 7.14
N ALA A 6 6.83 -3.86 6.25
CA ALA A 6 6.47 -3.39 4.92
C ALA A 6 5.07 -2.75 4.92
N PHE A 7 4.93 -1.54 4.37
CA PHE A 7 3.62 -0.99 4.05
C PHE A 7 3.26 -1.34 2.61
N ILE A 8 2.25 -2.20 2.43
CA ILE A 8 1.72 -2.51 1.10
C ILE A 8 0.71 -1.41 0.72
N SER A 9 1.02 -0.67 -0.34
CA SER A 9 0.19 0.43 -0.83
C SER A 9 0.05 0.34 -2.34
N GLY A 10 -1.18 0.37 -2.83
CA GLY A 10 -1.47 0.18 -4.25
C GLY A 10 -2.88 0.56 -4.66
N PRO A 11 -3.19 0.46 -5.96
CA PRO A 11 -4.52 0.75 -6.47
C PRO A 11 -5.54 -0.30 -6.03
N LEU A 12 -6.79 0.14 -5.83
CA LEU A 12 -7.92 -0.74 -5.53
C LEU A 12 -8.32 -1.63 -6.70
N ASN A 13 -8.10 -1.15 -7.92
CA ASN A 13 -8.38 -1.92 -9.12
C ASN A 13 -7.06 -2.42 -9.72
N THR A 14 -6.85 -3.73 -9.66
CA THR A 14 -5.69 -4.46 -10.17
C THR A 14 -5.88 -5.00 -11.59
N GLY A 15 -6.98 -4.60 -12.25
CA GLY A 15 -7.33 -5.07 -13.58
C GLY A 15 -7.90 -6.49 -13.59
N PRO A 16 -8.19 -7.04 -14.77
CA PRO A 16 -8.73 -8.39 -14.91
C PRO A 16 -7.75 -9.43 -14.36
N ASN A 17 -8.30 -10.41 -13.64
CA ASN A 17 -7.57 -11.53 -13.02
C ASN A 17 -6.34 -11.08 -12.21
N GLU A 18 -6.42 -9.93 -11.53
CA GLU A 18 -5.36 -9.42 -10.66
C GLU A 18 -3.99 -9.27 -11.37
N THR A 19 -3.99 -9.13 -12.70
CA THR A 19 -2.75 -9.16 -13.52
C THR A 19 -1.75 -8.09 -13.06
N TYR A 20 -2.23 -6.90 -12.66
CA TYR A 20 -1.38 -5.84 -12.13
C TYR A 20 -0.70 -6.23 -10.81
N PHE A 21 -1.43 -6.92 -9.92
CA PHE A 21 -0.89 -7.41 -8.66
C PHE A 21 0.17 -8.49 -8.90
N HIS A 22 -0.15 -9.51 -9.69
CA HIS A 22 0.80 -10.59 -9.98
C HIS A 22 2.07 -10.11 -10.66
N THR A 23 1.97 -9.10 -11.54
CA THR A 23 3.13 -8.58 -12.27
C THR A 23 4.02 -7.71 -11.39
N HIS A 24 3.45 -6.91 -10.48
CA HIS A 24 4.18 -5.83 -9.82
C HIS A 24 4.36 -5.99 -8.31
N TYR A 25 3.48 -6.73 -7.65
CA TYR A 25 3.46 -6.83 -6.19
C TYR A 25 3.85 -8.23 -5.71
N ALA A 26 3.27 -9.28 -6.28
CA ALA A 26 3.49 -10.65 -5.81
C ALA A 26 4.98 -11.01 -5.66
N PRO A 27 5.88 -10.77 -6.65
CA PRO A 27 7.29 -11.12 -6.51
C PRO A 27 8.02 -10.35 -5.40
N ILE A 28 7.57 -9.13 -5.08
CA ILE A 28 8.19 -8.28 -4.05
C ILE A 28 7.69 -8.72 -2.66
N ILE A 29 6.39 -9.00 -2.55
CA ILE A 29 5.76 -9.51 -1.33
C ILE A 29 6.34 -10.87 -0.97
N GLU A 30 6.48 -11.80 -1.92
CA GLU A 30 7.09 -13.11 -1.70
C GLU A 30 8.53 -12.99 -1.17
N ARG A 31 9.32 -12.06 -1.71
CA ARG A 31 10.67 -11.79 -1.18
C ARG A 31 10.60 -11.27 0.26
N ALA A 32 9.71 -10.33 0.56
CA ALA A 32 9.53 -9.82 1.93
C ALA A 32 9.09 -10.93 2.91
N ILE A 33 8.18 -11.81 2.50
CA ILE A 33 7.78 -12.99 3.27
C ILE A 33 8.99 -13.88 3.55
N SER A 34 9.80 -14.17 2.53
CA SER A 34 10.99 -15.03 2.66
C SER A 34 12.07 -14.49 3.61
N ARG A 35 12.18 -13.15 3.72
CA ARG A 35 13.08 -12.49 4.68
C ARG A 35 12.56 -12.51 6.12
N GLY A 36 11.31 -12.88 6.32
CA GLY A 36 10.70 -12.76 7.63
C GLY A 36 10.27 -11.34 7.95
N ASP A 37 9.79 -10.56 6.97
CA ASP A 37 9.24 -9.22 7.22
C ASP A 37 7.76 -9.30 7.68
N ASP A 38 7.32 -8.33 8.50
CA ASP A 38 5.92 -8.13 8.86
C ASP A 38 5.28 -7.05 7.97
N PHE A 39 3.95 -6.92 8.01
CA PHE A 39 3.21 -6.12 7.05
C PHE A 39 2.17 -5.22 7.72
N VAL A 40 2.00 -4.02 7.19
CA VAL A 40 0.88 -3.12 7.52
C VAL A 40 0.05 -2.83 6.27
N ILE A 41 -1.26 -2.85 6.43
CA ILE A 41 -2.23 -2.59 5.36
C ILE A 41 -3.44 -1.79 5.85
N GLY A 42 -4.19 -1.21 4.90
CA GLY A 42 -5.51 -0.67 5.18
C GLY A 42 -6.57 -1.77 5.30
N PRO A 43 -7.80 -1.43 5.71
CA PRO A 43 -8.88 -2.38 5.95
C PRO A 43 -9.71 -2.68 4.69
N LEU A 44 -9.20 -2.35 3.51
CA LEU A 44 -9.98 -2.47 2.28
C LEU A 44 -10.10 -3.94 1.89
N PRO A 45 -11.32 -4.45 1.62
CA PRO A 45 -11.53 -5.87 1.33
C PRO A 45 -11.18 -6.25 -0.12
N TYR A 46 -10.66 -5.30 -0.90
CA TYR A 46 -10.25 -5.47 -2.30
C TYR A 46 -9.08 -4.52 -2.60
N GLY A 47 -8.24 -4.91 -3.56
CA GLY A 47 -7.06 -4.17 -3.97
C GLY A 47 -5.77 -4.92 -3.69
N VAL A 48 -4.67 -4.32 -4.08
CA VAL A 48 -3.33 -4.92 -3.91
C VAL A 48 -3.04 -5.41 -2.48
N ASP A 49 -3.53 -4.68 -1.49
CA ASP A 49 -3.34 -4.96 -0.08
C ASP A 49 -4.19 -6.14 0.43
N SER A 50 -5.35 -6.40 -0.16
CA SER A 50 -6.15 -7.61 0.14
C SER A 50 -5.63 -8.86 -0.57
N ASP A 51 -5.02 -8.70 -1.74
CA ASP A 51 -4.55 -9.81 -2.58
C ASP A 51 -3.23 -10.42 -2.04
N ALA A 52 -2.59 -9.75 -1.07
CA ALA A 52 -1.34 -10.19 -0.46
C ALA A 52 -1.52 -11.48 0.36
N LEU A 53 -0.93 -12.58 -0.11
CA LEU A 53 -0.93 -13.88 0.55
C LEU A 53 0.08 -13.95 1.73
N VAL A 54 -0.13 -13.11 2.74
CA VAL A 54 0.69 -13.05 3.96
C VAL A 54 -0.03 -13.79 5.09
N SER A 55 0.72 -14.51 5.95
CA SER A 55 0.15 -15.13 7.16
C SER A 55 -0.55 -14.07 8.03
N PRO A 56 -1.81 -14.28 8.46
CA PRO A 56 -2.57 -13.29 9.22
C PRO A 56 -1.85 -12.74 10.46
N SER A 57 -1.12 -13.60 11.17
CA SER A 57 -0.33 -13.24 12.37
C SER A 57 0.75 -12.18 12.12
N ARG A 58 1.14 -11.96 10.85
CA ARG A 58 2.18 -11.03 10.42
C ARG A 58 1.62 -9.75 9.81
N ILE A 59 0.30 -9.63 9.74
CA ILE A 59 -0.41 -8.47 9.21
C ILE A 59 -0.91 -7.65 10.39
N THR A 60 -0.66 -6.35 10.35
CA THR A 60 -1.37 -5.36 11.17
C THR A 60 -2.22 -4.47 10.28
N ILE A 61 -3.54 -4.55 10.45
CA ILE A 61 -4.50 -3.69 9.76
C ILE A 61 -4.70 -2.42 10.56
N PHE A 62 -4.44 -1.27 9.93
CA PHE A 62 -4.75 0.02 10.51
C PHE A 62 -6.17 0.41 10.14
N VAL A 63 -6.94 0.90 11.11
CA VAL A 63 -8.35 1.28 10.94
C VAL A 63 -8.62 2.62 11.60
N THR A 64 -9.47 3.45 11.02
CA THR A 64 -10.11 4.57 11.76
C THR A 64 -11.11 4.02 12.78
N PRO A 65 -11.55 4.82 13.77
CA PRO A 65 -12.58 4.38 14.72
C PRO A 65 -13.89 3.95 14.04
N ALA A 66 -14.27 4.61 12.94
CA ALA A 66 -15.45 4.24 12.16
C ALA A 66 -15.25 2.89 11.43
N GLU A 67 -14.08 2.68 10.82
CA GLU A 67 -13.75 1.42 10.14
C GLU A 67 -13.66 0.24 11.13
N ASP A 68 -13.15 0.48 12.33
CA ASP A 68 -13.10 -0.51 13.40
C ASP A 68 -14.51 -1.00 13.78
N GLY A 69 -15.46 -0.08 13.97
CA GLY A 69 -16.85 -0.42 14.26
C GLY A 69 -17.51 -1.30 13.18
N ILE A 70 -17.05 -1.20 11.93
CA ILE A 70 -17.58 -1.96 10.79
C ILE A 70 -16.88 -3.33 10.66
N TRP A 71 -15.55 -3.37 10.79
CA TRP A 71 -14.75 -4.52 10.35
C TRP A 71 -14.16 -5.37 11.47
N ARG A 72 -14.19 -4.90 12.72
CA ARG A 72 -13.53 -5.54 13.88
C ARG A 72 -13.78 -7.04 13.98
N SER A 73 -15.04 -7.47 13.92
CA SER A 73 -15.40 -8.89 14.04
C SER A 73 -14.80 -9.75 12.94
N ARG A 74 -14.77 -9.25 11.70
CA ARG A 74 -14.20 -9.95 10.55
C ARG A 74 -12.69 -10.08 10.68
N PHE A 75 -12.00 -9.01 11.07
CA PHE A 75 -10.55 -9.02 11.26
C PHE A 75 -10.11 -9.89 12.43
N HIS A 76 -10.83 -9.87 13.56
CA HIS A 76 -10.57 -10.81 14.65
C HIS A 76 -10.74 -12.26 14.22
N ALA A 77 -11.81 -12.58 13.47
CA ALA A 77 -12.02 -13.94 12.95
C ALA A 77 -10.91 -14.38 11.96
N ALA A 78 -10.32 -13.43 11.23
CA ALA A 78 -9.21 -13.71 10.31
C ALA A 78 -7.85 -13.90 11.02
N GLY A 79 -7.74 -13.58 12.31
CA GLY A 79 -6.49 -13.72 13.08
C GLY A 79 -5.42 -12.69 12.75
N VAL A 80 -5.81 -11.54 12.19
CA VAL A 80 -4.90 -10.41 11.95
C VAL A 80 -4.77 -9.51 13.19
N ASN A 81 -3.67 -8.77 13.28
CA ASN A 81 -3.54 -7.71 14.28
C ASN A 81 -4.32 -6.46 13.83
N ILE A 82 -4.94 -5.74 14.75
CA ILE A 82 -5.72 -4.52 14.47
C ILE A 82 -5.12 -3.36 15.24
N ARG A 83 -4.89 -2.23 14.56
CA ARG A 83 -4.50 -0.97 15.17
C ARG A 83 -5.48 0.15 14.83
N VAL A 84 -6.24 0.58 15.82
CA VAL A 84 -7.14 1.73 15.69
C VAL A 84 -6.30 3.02 15.78
N VAL A 85 -6.38 3.86 14.76
CA VAL A 85 -5.69 5.17 14.75
C VAL A 85 -6.55 6.22 15.45
N GLY A 86 -5.93 7.25 16.02
CA GLY A 86 -6.66 8.37 16.64
C GLY A 86 -7.35 9.29 15.63
N GLY A 87 -6.88 9.30 14.38
CA GLY A 87 -7.44 10.10 13.28
C GLY A 87 -8.77 9.55 12.76
N GLN A 88 -9.52 10.42 12.08
CA GLN A 88 -10.83 10.10 11.50
C GLN A 88 -10.77 9.86 9.99
N THR A 89 -9.66 10.21 9.34
CA THR A 89 -9.53 10.19 7.89
C THR A 89 -8.62 9.07 7.39
N THR A 90 -8.82 8.67 6.13
CA THR A 90 -7.93 7.72 5.45
C THR A 90 -6.50 8.25 5.34
N GLY A 91 -6.32 9.57 5.17
CA GLY A 91 -5.01 10.21 5.13
C GLY A 91 -4.24 10.11 6.45
N GLU A 92 -4.91 10.31 7.59
CA GLU A 92 -4.30 10.13 8.92
C GLU A 92 -3.93 8.68 9.20
N ARG A 93 -4.80 7.74 8.79
CA ARG A 93 -4.52 6.31 8.87
C ARG A 93 -3.31 5.92 8.02
N ASP A 94 -3.23 6.40 6.78
CA ASP A 94 -2.11 6.15 5.89
C ASP A 94 -0.81 6.79 6.42
N ALA A 95 -0.88 7.95 7.07
CA ALA A 95 0.24 8.54 7.78
C ALA A 95 0.71 7.68 8.96
N ALA A 96 -0.21 7.12 9.74
CA ALA A 96 0.11 6.20 10.83
C ALA A 96 0.75 4.90 10.31
N MET A 97 0.27 4.35 9.20
CA MET A 97 0.90 3.19 8.53
C MET A 97 2.31 3.52 8.03
N THR A 98 2.49 4.69 7.43
CA THR A 98 3.82 5.16 6.97
C THR A 98 4.80 5.25 8.14
N ALA A 99 4.37 5.79 9.27
CA ALA A 99 5.20 5.93 10.48
C ALA A 99 5.49 4.59 11.18
N ALA A 100 4.59 3.61 11.07
CA ALA A 100 4.73 2.31 11.71
C ALA A 100 5.52 1.28 10.87
N SER A 101 5.88 1.63 9.63
CA SER A 101 6.57 0.75 8.70
C SER A 101 7.95 1.27 8.34
N THR A 102 8.84 0.34 8.01
CA THR A 102 10.24 0.64 7.67
C THR A 102 10.45 0.96 6.19
N TYR A 103 9.62 0.40 5.31
CA TYR A 103 9.68 0.66 3.87
C TYR A 103 8.30 0.43 3.23
N ASP A 104 8.14 0.87 1.98
CA ASP A 104 6.91 0.67 1.22
C ASP A 104 7.10 -0.42 0.16
N ILE A 105 6.11 -1.30 0.00
CA ILE A 105 5.89 -2.09 -1.21
C ILE A 105 4.79 -1.36 -1.98
N LEU A 106 5.20 -0.59 -2.99
CA LEU A 106 4.26 0.20 -3.79
C LEU A 106 4.70 0.35 -5.24
N ARG A 107 3.74 0.70 -6.09
CA ARG A 107 3.97 1.08 -7.48
C ARG A 107 2.88 2.05 -7.94
N VAL A 108 3.31 3.13 -8.58
CA VAL A 108 2.40 4.06 -9.26
C VAL A 108 2.33 3.73 -10.74
N ARG A 109 1.14 3.85 -11.35
CA ARG A 109 0.99 3.67 -12.80
C ARG A 109 1.70 4.80 -13.53
N THR A 110 2.39 4.49 -14.63
CA THR A 110 2.91 5.54 -15.52
C THR A 110 1.76 6.26 -16.21
N ILE A 111 1.98 7.48 -16.73
CA ILE A 111 0.95 8.22 -17.48
C ILE A 111 0.40 7.37 -18.63
N LYS A 112 1.27 6.60 -19.31
CA LYS A 112 0.86 5.68 -20.38
C LYS A 112 -0.09 4.60 -19.86
N GLU A 113 0.21 4.00 -18.72
CA GLU A 113 -0.64 2.98 -18.10
C GLU A 113 -1.95 3.56 -17.58
N GLU A 114 -1.92 4.73 -16.95
CA GLU A 114 -3.11 5.40 -16.46
C GLU A 114 -4.06 5.77 -17.61
N ARG A 115 -3.55 6.32 -18.71
CA ARG A 115 -4.36 6.65 -19.88
C ARG A 115 -4.98 5.40 -20.51
N ALA A 116 -4.21 4.32 -20.63
CA ALA A 116 -4.71 3.06 -21.15
C ALA A 116 -5.78 2.44 -20.23
N PHE A 117 -5.61 2.58 -18.91
CA PHE A 117 -6.47 1.95 -17.92
C PHE A 117 -7.76 2.74 -17.65
N TYR A 118 -7.65 4.06 -17.41
CA TYR A 118 -8.78 4.92 -17.04
C TYR A 118 -9.49 5.53 -18.26
N GLY A 119 -8.86 5.52 -19.44
CA GLY A 119 -9.44 6.11 -20.66
C GLY A 119 -9.92 7.54 -20.42
N GLY A 120 -11.19 7.81 -20.73
CA GLY A 120 -11.81 9.13 -20.54
C GLY A 120 -11.98 9.56 -19.07
N SER A 121 -11.81 8.66 -18.10
CA SER A 121 -11.81 9.02 -16.67
C SER A 121 -10.43 9.44 -16.14
N TRP A 122 -9.38 9.36 -16.97
CA TRP A 122 -8.04 9.83 -16.61
C TRP A 122 -8.03 11.34 -16.35
N ARG A 123 -7.30 11.76 -15.33
CA ARG A 123 -7.20 13.18 -14.92
C ARG A 123 -5.73 13.56 -14.81
N GLU A 124 -5.32 14.56 -15.57
CA GLU A 124 -3.97 15.09 -15.50
C GLU A 124 -3.68 15.68 -14.10
N GLY A 125 -2.51 15.35 -13.55
CA GLY A 125 -2.09 15.84 -12.23
C GLY A 125 -2.81 15.23 -11.03
N TYR A 126 -3.62 14.18 -11.23
CA TYR A 126 -4.25 13.48 -10.10
C TYR A 126 -3.20 12.70 -9.29
N VAL A 127 -3.03 13.09 -8.03
CA VAL A 127 -2.12 12.41 -7.09
C VAL A 127 -2.88 11.27 -6.40
N THR A 128 -2.38 10.04 -6.57
CA THR A 128 -2.94 8.85 -5.93
C THR A 128 -2.53 8.77 -4.46
N ASN A 129 -3.29 8.04 -3.63
CA ASN A 129 -2.87 7.78 -2.24
C ASN A 129 -1.54 7.03 -2.17
N THR A 130 -1.28 6.14 -3.13
CA THR A 130 0.00 5.44 -3.26
C THR A 130 1.16 6.40 -3.44
N GLU A 131 1.00 7.42 -4.30
CA GLU A 131 2.00 8.49 -4.46
C GLU A 131 2.14 9.33 -3.19
N ARG A 132 1.03 9.71 -2.53
CA ARG A 132 1.08 10.44 -1.25
C ARG A 132 1.88 9.68 -0.19
N ASN A 133 1.72 8.37 -0.10
CA ASN A 133 2.43 7.52 0.86
C ASN A 133 3.94 7.53 0.57
N TRP A 134 4.33 7.39 -0.70
CA TRP A 134 5.73 7.49 -1.13
C TRP A 134 6.37 8.85 -0.80
N LYS A 135 5.64 9.94 -1.07
CA LYS A 135 6.07 11.32 -0.77
C LYS A 135 6.23 11.54 0.73
N ARG A 136 5.25 11.09 1.53
CA ARG A 136 5.24 11.23 2.99
C ARG A 136 6.48 10.60 3.63
N ARG A 137 6.87 9.39 3.20
CA ARG A 137 8.07 8.72 3.72
C ARG A 137 9.36 9.51 3.47
N ARG A 138 9.39 10.31 2.40
CA ARG A 138 10.57 11.08 1.96
C ARG A 138 10.54 12.55 2.37
N GLY A 139 9.49 12.99 3.07
CA GLY A 139 9.31 14.40 3.42
C GLY A 139 9.12 15.32 2.21
N ILE A 140 8.65 14.77 1.08
CA ILE A 140 8.37 15.52 -0.15
C ILE A 140 6.96 16.13 -0.05
N SER A 141 6.78 17.37 -0.50
CA SER A 141 5.46 18.01 -0.49
C SER A 141 4.50 17.31 -1.45
N GLU A 142 3.20 17.24 -1.10
CA GLU A 142 2.19 16.69 -2.02
C GLU A 142 2.10 17.48 -3.33
N THR A 143 2.43 18.78 -3.29
CA THR A 143 2.43 19.69 -4.44
C THR A 143 3.62 19.50 -5.38
N ASP A 144 4.70 18.85 -4.92
CA ASP A 144 5.89 18.65 -5.74
C ASP A 144 5.61 17.60 -6.80
N ARG A 145 5.97 17.90 -8.05
CA ARG A 145 5.77 16.97 -9.16
C ARG A 145 6.95 16.02 -9.26
N VAL A 146 6.67 14.72 -9.12
CA VAL A 146 7.65 13.64 -9.31
C VAL A 146 7.08 12.64 -10.32
N GLY A 147 7.89 12.24 -11.29
CA GLY A 147 7.46 11.31 -12.33
C GLY A 147 7.22 9.90 -11.79
N ALA A 148 6.22 9.19 -12.34
CA ALA A 148 5.93 7.81 -11.97
C ALA A 148 7.13 6.87 -12.18
N GLU A 149 7.92 7.10 -13.22
CA GLU A 149 9.14 6.38 -13.53
C GLU A 149 10.18 6.53 -12.42
N GLU A 150 10.37 7.76 -11.93
CA GLU A 150 11.31 8.08 -10.85
C GLU A 150 10.86 7.44 -9.52
N ILE A 151 9.57 7.57 -9.18
CA ILE A 151 8.97 6.92 -8.01
C ILE A 151 9.23 5.41 -8.07
N ASN A 152 8.87 4.77 -9.18
CA ASN A 152 8.98 3.33 -9.36
C ASN A 152 10.46 2.86 -9.35
N GLN A 153 11.39 3.64 -9.91
CA GLN A 153 12.81 3.33 -9.85
C GLN A 153 13.34 3.41 -8.41
N SER A 154 12.96 4.44 -7.66
CA SER A 154 13.37 4.59 -6.27
C SER A 154 12.92 3.42 -5.38
N VAL A 155 11.72 2.90 -5.61
CA VAL A 155 11.18 1.75 -4.86
C VAL A 155 11.90 0.46 -5.25
N ARG A 156 12.19 0.26 -6.54
CA ARG A 156 12.97 -0.91 -6.99
C ARG A 156 14.35 -0.98 -6.35
N MET A 157 15.03 0.15 -6.17
CA MET A 157 16.34 0.19 -5.53
C MET A 157 16.28 -0.26 -4.07
N VAL A 158 15.23 0.11 -3.32
CA VAL A 158 15.01 -0.33 -1.92
C VAL A 158 14.80 -1.84 -1.82
N HIS A 159 14.25 -2.49 -2.85
CA HIS A 159 13.99 -3.92 -2.85
C HIS A 159 15.11 -4.78 -3.46
N ALA A 160 16.16 -4.16 -4.02
CA ALA A 160 17.30 -4.84 -4.63
C ALA A 160 18.49 -4.99 -3.67
N SER A 161 18.52 -4.19 -2.60
CA SER A 161 19.45 -4.25 -1.47
C SER A 161 19.01 -5.26 -0.41
#